data_AF-S4PGT8-F1
#
_entry.id   AF-S4PGT8-F1
#
_cell.length_a   1.000
_cell.length_b   1.000
_cell.length_c   1.000
_cell.angle_alpha   90.00
_cell.angle_beta   90.00
_cell.angle_gamma   90.00
#
_symmetry.space_group_name_H-M   'P 1'
#
loop_
_entity.id
_entity.type
_entity.pdbx_description
1 polymer ?
#
loop_
_entity_poly.entity_id
_entity_poly.type
_entity_poly.pdbx_seq_one_letter_code
_entity_poly.pdbx_strand_id
1 'polypeptide(L)' 'NCCKFGHTKIQCRSKPRCFKCGDEHPSDTCAVVSDNARCLHCTGRHFTTSKLCPEFSRQQKIKISMAQSCISYAEAAK' A
#
# COMPACT_ATOMS: atom_id res chain seq x y z
N ASN A 1 4.05 -1.80 -10.64
CA ASN A 1 3.44 -1.13 -9.46
C ASN A 1 2.41 -2.08 -8.87
N CYS A 2 2.77 -2.83 -7.83
CA CYS A 2 1.88 -3.85 -7.26
C CYS A 2 1.12 -3.38 -6.01
N CYS A 3 1.22 -2.07 -5.71
CA CYS A 3 0.63 -1.40 -4.55
C CYS A 3 1.08 -1.90 -3.18
N LYS A 4 2.06 -2.82 -3.08
CA LYS A 4 2.66 -3.25 -1.80
C LYS A 4 3.67 -2.22 -1.30
N PHE A 5 3.80 -2.14 0.02
CA PHE A 5 4.81 -1.33 0.68
C PHE A 5 6.20 -1.97 0.60
N GLY A 6 7.25 -1.15 0.65
CA GLY A 6 8.63 -1.62 0.81
C GLY A 6 9.47 -1.71 -0.46
N HIS A 7 8.93 -1.37 -1.64
CA HIS A 7 9.73 -1.29 -2.87
C HIS A 7 9.18 -0.24 -3.84
N THR A 8 10.02 0.20 -4.77
CA THR A 8 9.64 1.15 -5.82
C THR A 8 9.03 0.43 -7.03
N LYS A 9 8.36 1.18 -7.91
CA LYS A 9 7.78 0.64 -9.16
C LYS A 9 8.84 -0.05 -10.03
N ILE A 10 10.08 0.45 -10.02
CA ILE A 10 11.20 -0.05 -10.84
C ILE A 10 11.67 -1.43 -10.37
N GLN A 11 11.70 -1.67 -9.05
CA GLN A 11 12.12 -2.94 -8.46
C GLN A 11 10.96 -3.94 -8.29
N CYS A 12 9.77 -3.61 -8.78
CA CYS A 12 8.59 -4.43 -8.63
C CYS A 12 8.60 -5.59 -9.64
N ARG A 13 8.71 -6.83 -9.14
CA ARG A 13 8.64 -8.06 -9.96
C ARG A 13 7.23 -8.60 -10.17
N SER A 14 6.23 -8.01 -9.52
CA SER A 14 4.83 -8.42 -9.61
C SER A 14 4.09 -7.67 -10.70
N LYS A 15 3.03 -8.29 -11.22
CA LYS A 15 2.11 -7.66 -12.16
C LYS A 15 1.54 -6.34 -11.62
N PRO A 16 1.27 -5.35 -12.49
CA PRO A 16 0.69 -4.09 -12.08
C PRO A 16 -0.71 -4.31 -11.49
N ARG A 17 -0.98 -3.68 -10.36
CA ARG A 17 -2.32 -3.63 -9.77
C ARG A 17 -2.81 -2.20 -9.67
N CYS A 18 -4.11 -2.04 -9.82
CA CYS A 18 -4.77 -0.76 -9.76
C CYS A 18 -4.90 -0.34 -8.30
N PHE A 19 -4.36 0.83 -7.93
CA PHE A 19 -4.50 1.37 -6.58
C PHE A 19 -5.94 1.82 -6.25
N LYS A 20 -6.81 1.91 -7.27
CA LYS A 20 -8.21 2.31 -7.12
C LYS A 20 -9.14 1.14 -6.78
N CYS A 21 -9.09 0.04 -7.53
CA CYS A 21 -10.00 -1.10 -7.36
C CYS A 21 -9.34 -2.39 -6.86
N GLY A 22 -8.01 -2.52 -6.96
CA GLY A 22 -7.30 -3.75 -6.58
C GLY A 22 -7.05 -4.75 -7.69
N ASP A 23 -7.65 -4.54 -8.87
CA ASP A 23 -7.55 -5.47 -9.99
C ASP A 23 -6.19 -5.40 -10.72
N GLU A 24 -5.91 -6.44 -11.52
CA GLU A 24 -4.68 -6.62 -12.29
C GLU A 24 -4.66 -5.75 -13.56
N HIS A 25 -4.62 -4.43 -13.39
CA HIS A 25 -4.45 -3.49 -14.50
C HIS A 25 -3.80 -2.16 -14.07
N PRO A 26 -3.31 -1.35 -15.02
CA PRO A 26 -2.82 -0.01 -14.75
C PRO A 26 -3.95 0.91 -14.25
N SER A 27 -3.64 1.75 -13.27
CA SER A 27 -4.58 2.74 -12.73
C SER A 27 -5.07 3.78 -13.74
N ASP A 28 -4.30 4.02 -14.81
CA ASP A 28 -4.64 4.94 -15.90
C ASP A 28 -5.89 4.52 -16.66
N THR A 29 -6.14 3.21 -16.79
CA THR A 29 -7.33 2.68 -17.47
C THR A 29 -8.50 2.48 -16.53
N CYS A 30 -8.36 2.84 -15.25
CA CYS A 30 -9.37 2.61 -14.23
C CYS A 30 -10.34 3.78 -14.09
N ALA A 31 -11.60 3.55 -14.44
CA ALA A 31 -12.73 4.48 -14.27
C ALA A 31 -13.31 4.50 -12.83
N VAL A 32 -12.78 3.69 -11.91
CA VAL A 32 -13.27 3.63 -10.52
C VAL A 32 -13.04 4.96 -9.80
N VAL A 33 -14.12 5.53 -9.28
CA VAL A 33 -14.13 6.73 -8.47
C VAL A 33 -13.90 6.40 -7.00
N SER A 34 -13.57 7.42 -6.19
CA SER A 34 -13.24 7.28 -4.76
C SER A 34 -14.30 6.52 -3.94
N ASP A 35 -15.57 6.63 -4.32
CA ASP A 35 -16.69 5.98 -3.62
C ASP A 35 -16.68 4.44 -3.77
N ASN A 36 -16.26 3.96 -4.94
CA ASN A 36 -16.08 2.54 -5.25
C ASN A 36 -14.62 2.08 -5.07
N ALA A 37 -13.77 2.94 -4.51
CA ALA A 37 -12.38 2.60 -4.29
C ALA A 37 -12.27 1.52 -3.22
N ARG A 38 -11.41 0.53 -3.47
CA ARG A 38 -11.13 -0.54 -2.53
C ARG A 38 -9.65 -0.60 -2.23
N CYS A 39 -9.33 -0.51 -0.94
CA CYS A 39 -7.96 -0.64 -0.48
C CYS A 39 -7.52 -2.10 -0.56
N LEU A 40 -6.39 -2.37 -1.22
CA LEU A 40 -5.85 -3.74 -1.28
C LEU A 40 -5.39 -4.28 0.09
N HIS A 41 -5.04 -3.39 1.03
CA HIS A 41 -4.43 -3.78 2.30
C HIS A 41 -5.43 -3.92 3.45
N CYS A 42 -6.39 -3.00 3.55
CA CYS A 42 -7.38 -3.00 4.64
C CYS A 42 -8.82 -3.18 4.17
N THR A 43 -9.04 -3.44 2.87
CA THR A 43 -10.36 -3.59 2.22
C THR A 43 -11.36 -2.45 2.43
N GLY A 44 -10.93 -1.31 2.99
CA GLY A 44 -11.74 -0.13 3.20
C GLY A 44 -12.10 0.64 1.91
N ARG A 45 -13.11 1.51 2.02
CA ARG A 45 -13.61 2.38 0.95
C ARG A 45 -12.70 3.59 0.70
N HIS A 46 -11.50 3.34 0.22
CA HIS A 46 -10.53 4.38 -0.15
C HIS A 46 -9.46 3.82 -1.09
N PHE A 47 -8.77 4.72 -1.80
CA PHE A 47 -7.62 4.34 -2.62
C PHE A 47 -6.48 3.78 -1.78
N THR A 48 -5.77 2.80 -2.32
CA THR A 48 -4.67 2.12 -1.60
C THR A 48 -3.51 3.06 -1.21
N THR A 49 -3.39 4.20 -1.90
CA THR A 49 -2.42 5.27 -1.61
C THR A 49 -2.92 6.30 -0.60
N SER A 50 -4.14 6.13 -0.06
CA SER A 50 -4.73 7.06 0.90
C SER A 50 -3.98 7.01 2.23
N LYS A 51 -3.66 8.20 2.78
CA LYS A 51 -3.06 8.35 4.11
C LYS A 51 -4.02 7.99 5.25
N LEU A 52 -5.33 7.90 4.96
CA LEU A 52 -6.36 7.49 5.91
C LEU A 52 -6.39 5.97 6.10
N CYS A 53 -5.59 5.21 5.33
CA CYS A 53 -5.53 3.77 5.44
C CYS A 53 -4.87 3.36 6.77
N PRO A 54 -5.51 2.53 7.62
CA PRO A 54 -4.91 2.06 8.87
C PRO A 54 -3.62 1.26 8.61
N GLU A 55 -3.56 0.52 7.50
CA GLU A 55 -2.34 -0.20 7.10
C GLU A 55 -1.21 0.76 6.71
N PHE A 56 -1.52 1.92 6.13
CA PHE A 56 -0.50 2.94 5.87
C PHE A 56 0.10 3.47 7.19
N SER A 57 -0.75 3.80 8.16
CA SER A 57 -0.31 4.21 9.49
C SER A 57 0.51 3.13 10.20
N ARG A 58 0.11 1.85 10.09
CA ARG A 58 0.86 0.72 10.65
C ARG A 58 2.25 0.61 10.03
N GLN A 59 2.35 0.63 8.71
CA GLN A 59 3.63 0.55 7.99
C GLN A 59 4.52 1.76 8.27
N GLN A 60 3.95 2.95 8.44
CA GLN A 60 4.68 4.14 8.86
C GLN A 60 5.29 3.95 10.26
N LYS A 61 4.50 3.50 11.24
CA LYS A 61 4.99 3.23 12.60
C LYS A 61 6.12 2.20 12.62
N ILE A 62 5.99 1.13 11.85
CA ILE A 62 7.03 0.10 11.71
C ILE A 62 8.32 0.74 11.21
N LYS A 63 8.26 1.53 10.12
CA LYS A 63 9.45 2.19 9.57
C LYS A 63 10.08 3.20 10.52
N ILE A 64 9.26 3.94 11.26
CA ILE A 64 9.73 4.89 12.28
C ILE A 64 10.47 4.13 13.39
N SER A 65 9.88 3.04 13.90
CA SER A 65 10.50 2.21 14.94
C SER A 65 11.80 1.54 14.47
N MET A 66 11.82 1.00 13.24
CA MET A 66 13.05 0.47 12.63
C MET A 66 14.16 1.53 12.57
N ALA A 67 13.82 2.77 12.21
CA ALA A 67 14.79 3.86 12.11
C ALA A 67 15.24 4.41 13.47
N GLN A 68 14.35 4.48 14.45
CA GLN A 68 14.63 5.03 15.78
C GLN A 68 15.35 4.04 16.70
N SER A 69 14.99 2.76 16.62
CA SER A 69 15.50 1.71 17.51
C SER A 69 16.51 0.79 16.82
N CYS A 70 16.79 1.01 15.53
CA CYS A 70 17.70 0.18 14.72
C CYS A 70 17.35 -1.32 14.74
N ILE A 71 16.06 -1.63 14.84
CA ILE A 71 15.54 -3.00 14.87
C ILE A 71 15.07 -3.45 13.49
N SER A 72 15.02 -4.77 13.28
CA SER A 72 14.53 -5.36 12.04
C SER A 72 13.02 -5.14 11.84
N TYR A 73 12.54 -5.31 10.62
CA TYR A 73 11.10 -5.28 10.31
C TYR A 73 10.31 -6.29 11.16
N ALA A 74 10.86 -7.48 11.38
CA ALA A 74 10.20 -8.54 12.15
C ALA A 74 10.05 -8.19 13.63
N GLU A 75 10.93 -7.34 14.17
CA GLU A 75 10.83 -6.85 15.54
C GLU A 75 9.87 -5.67 15.65
N ALA A 76 9.94 -4.73 14.69
CA ALA A 76 9.06 -3.55 14.67
C ALA A 76 7.60 -3.86 14.29
N ALA A 77 7.34 -5.01 13.63
CA ALA A 77 6.01 -5.44 13.21
C ALA A 77 5.30 -6.38 14.20
N LYS A 78 5.92 -6.68 15.35
CA LYS A 78 5.30 -7.37 16.49
C LYS A 78 4.37 -6.42 17.25
#